data_AF-A0A3R6P6A9-F1
#
_entry.id   AF-A0A3R6P6A9-F1
#
_cell.length_a   1.000
_cell.length_b   1.000
_cell.length_c   1.000
_cell.angle_alpha   90.00
_cell.angle_beta   90.00
_cell.angle_gamma   90.00
#
_symmetry.space_group_name_H-M   'P 1'
#
loop_
_entity.id
_entity.type
_entity.pdbx_description
1 polymer ?
#
loop_
_entity_poly.entity_id
_entity_poly.type
_entity_poly.pdbx_seq_one_letter_code
_entity_poly.pdbx_strand_id
1 'polypeptide(L)'
;MKKTHLIIVNIILLLWYFLSMIGLKIGDKYLVTGAFEEEWLFMLIPTITFVLMLVTKNVGRNIHLIWLAGWFVTQFLSHEWYTLFGRGFMGEMDKKIAYFSECIQLINVDGRYVPDVYHIVLHILIIIAFVVTLLYREEKTLVDEV
;
A
#
# COMPACT_ATOMS: atom_id res chain seq x y z
N MET A 1 6.68 -17.37 -11.59
CA MET A 1 6.71 -15.90 -11.82
C MET A 1 8.14 -15.46 -12.09
N LYS A 2 8.41 -14.66 -13.14
CA LYS A 2 9.78 -14.14 -13.37
C LYS A 2 10.13 -13.07 -12.34
N LYS A 3 11.39 -13.01 -11.91
CA LYS A 3 11.92 -11.98 -10.99
C LYS A 3 11.65 -10.55 -11.48
N THR A 4 11.64 -10.33 -12.80
CA THR A 4 11.30 -9.02 -13.40
C THR A 4 9.89 -8.55 -13.04
N HIS A 5 8.87 -9.42 -13.06
CA HIS A 5 7.51 -9.03 -12.69
C HIS A 5 7.40 -8.64 -11.22
N LEU A 6 8.08 -9.41 -10.34
CA LEU A 6 8.19 -9.11 -8.92
C LEU A 6 8.78 -7.71 -8.68
N ILE A 7 9.86 -7.38 -9.40
CA ILE A 7 10.53 -6.09 -9.29
C ILE A 7 9.62 -4.96 -9.78
N ILE A 8 9.04 -5.11 -10.98
CA ILE A 8 8.20 -4.08 -11.59
C ILE A 8 7.00 -3.75 -10.70
N VAL A 9 6.29 -4.77 -10.21
CA VAL A 9 5.08 -4.57 -9.39
C VAL A 9 5.40 -3.85 -8.08
N ASN A 10 6.48 -4.24 -7.40
CA ASN A 10 6.87 -3.58 -6.16
C ASN A 10 7.38 -2.16 -6.39
N ILE A 11 8.08 -1.89 -7.50
CA ILE A 11 8.46 -0.52 -7.88
C ILE A 11 7.22 0.32 -8.15
N ILE A 12 6.22 -0.19 -8.87
CA ILE A 12 4.97 0.53 -9.12
C ILE A 12 4.25 0.84 -7.81
N LEU A 13 4.16 -0.13 -6.89
CA LEU A 13 3.59 0.08 -5.56
C LEU A 13 4.33 1.18 -4.79
N LEU A 14 5.67 1.14 -4.76
CA LEU A 14 6.48 2.16 -4.08
C LEU A 14 6.33 3.54 -4.71
N LEU A 15 6.31 3.64 -6.04
CA LEU A 15 6.10 4.90 -6.75
C LEU A 15 4.69 5.47 -6.51
N TRP A 16 3.67 4.60 -6.49
CA TRP A 16 2.32 5.02 -6.14
C TRP A 16 2.24 5.51 -4.70
N TYR A 17 2.83 4.78 -3.76
CA TYR A 17 2.85 5.20 -2.37
C TYR A 17 3.63 6.50 -2.16
N PHE A 18 4.72 6.71 -2.89
CA PHE A 18 5.50 7.94 -2.86
C PHE A 18 4.67 9.20 -3.18
N LEU A 19 3.57 9.09 -3.93
CA LEU A 19 2.68 10.23 -4.17
C LEU A 19 2.08 10.79 -2.87
N SER A 20 1.85 9.98 -1.82
CA SER A 20 1.39 10.51 -0.53
C SER A 20 2.46 11.31 0.21
N MET A 21 3.74 11.15 -0.13
CA MET A 21 4.81 11.96 0.46
C MET A 21 4.77 13.40 -0.03
N ILE A 22 4.47 13.59 -1.31
CA ILE A 22 4.54 14.90 -1.97
C ILE A 22 3.16 15.55 -2.16
N GLY A 23 2.10 14.74 -2.18
CA GLY A 23 0.77 15.15 -2.60
C GLY A 23 0.66 15.30 -4.12
N LEU A 24 -0.50 14.98 -4.67
CA LEU A 24 -0.81 15.19 -6.08
C LEU A 24 -2.24 15.70 -6.25
N LYS A 25 -2.36 16.81 -6.98
CA LYS A 25 -3.65 17.42 -7.32
C LYS A 25 -3.96 17.20 -8.80
N ILE A 26 -5.22 16.89 -9.13
CA ILE A 26 -5.71 16.76 -10.50
C ILE A 26 -6.88 17.73 -10.66
N GLY A 27 -6.64 18.82 -11.39
CA GLY A 27 -7.57 19.94 -11.46
C GLY A 27 -7.80 20.54 -10.08
N ASP A 28 -9.05 20.54 -9.63
CA ASP A 28 -9.45 21.23 -8.40
C ASP A 28 -9.41 20.31 -7.16
N LYS A 29 -9.26 19.00 -7.36
CA LYS A 29 -9.29 17.97 -6.31
C LYS A 29 -7.94 17.28 -6.11
N TYR A 30 -7.72 16.77 -4.91
CA TYR A 30 -6.54 15.98 -4.59
C TYR A 30 -6.73 14.53 -5.04
N LEU A 31 -5.76 13.98 -5.78
CA LEU A 31 -5.63 12.53 -5.86
C LEU A 31 -5.21 12.00 -4.48
N VAL A 32 -4.20 12.65 -3.89
CA VAL A 32 -3.71 12.38 -2.54
C VAL A 32 -3.12 13.65 -1.95
N THR A 33 -3.35 13.91 -0.67
CA THR A 33 -2.72 15.00 0.08
C THR A 33 -1.31 14.60 0.52
N GLY A 34 -0.37 15.55 0.54
CA GLY A 34 0.97 15.30 1.05
C GLY A 34 0.95 15.11 2.57
N ALA A 35 1.57 14.03 3.05
CA ALA A 35 1.60 13.63 4.47
C ALA A 35 3.01 13.10 4.86
N PHE A 36 4.06 13.78 4.39
CA PHE A 36 5.44 13.31 4.61
C PHE A 36 5.77 13.14 6.10
N GLU A 37 5.44 14.12 6.94
CA GLU A 37 5.82 14.09 8.36
C GLU A 37 5.16 12.93 9.12
N GLU A 38 3.95 12.56 8.69
CA GLU A 38 3.16 11.49 9.30
C GLU A 38 3.48 10.11 8.71
N GLU A 39 3.81 10.02 7.42
CA GLU A 39 3.84 8.75 6.69
C GLU A 39 5.23 8.29 6.20
N TRP A 40 6.29 9.09 6.36
CA TRP A 40 7.61 8.72 5.81
C TRP A 40 8.14 7.36 6.28
N LEU A 41 7.82 6.94 7.51
CA LEU A 41 8.17 5.60 8.03
C LEU A 41 7.47 4.49 7.23
N PHE A 42 6.19 4.69 6.88
CA PHE A 42 5.43 3.75 6.07
C PHE A 42 5.93 3.67 4.62
N MET A 43 6.74 4.63 4.15
CA MET A 43 7.43 4.56 2.85
C MET A 43 8.81 3.89 2.98
N LEU A 44 9.51 4.14 4.09
CA LEU A 44 10.83 3.60 4.34
C LEU A 44 10.81 2.08 4.54
N ILE A 45 9.89 1.57 5.34
CA ILE A 45 9.83 0.13 5.67
C ILE A 45 9.55 -0.76 4.43
N PRO A 46 8.55 -0.50 3.55
CA PRO A 46 8.36 -1.30 2.35
C PRO A 46 9.58 -1.22 1.43
N THR A 47 10.25 -0.07 1.36
CA THR A 47 11.49 0.09 0.58
C THR A 47 12.61 -0.81 1.12
N ILE A 48 12.84 -0.79 2.44
CA ILE A 48 13.85 -1.65 3.09
C ILE A 48 13.53 -3.13 2.90
N THR A 49 12.28 -3.54 3.17
CA THR A 49 11.90 -4.95 3.05
C THR A 49 11.95 -5.43 1.60
N PHE A 50 11.63 -4.57 0.62
CA PHE A 50 11.80 -4.86 -0.79
C PHE A 50 13.27 -5.05 -1.16
N VAL A 51 14.17 -4.14 -0.76
CA VAL A 51 15.62 -4.29 -0.99
C VAL A 51 16.16 -5.56 -0.32
N LEU A 52 15.73 -5.84 0.91
CA LEU A 52 16.10 -7.04 1.65
C LEU A 52 15.70 -8.31 0.90
N MET A 53 14.49 -8.34 0.33
CA MET A 53 14.04 -9.45 -0.52
C MET A 53 14.95 -9.67 -1.73
N LEU A 54 15.50 -8.60 -2.33
CA LEU A 54 16.38 -8.73 -3.50
C LEU A 54 17.75 -9.34 -3.15
N VAL A 55 18.21 -9.20 -1.90
CA VAL A 55 19.58 -9.59 -1.48
C VAL A 55 19.64 -10.83 -0.58
N THR A 56 18.54 -11.24 0.08
CA THR A 56 18.55 -12.32 1.11
C THR A 56 17.68 -13.52 0.77
N LYS A 57 17.44 -13.78 -0.52
CA LYS A 57 16.73 -14.97 -1.02
C LYS A 57 15.35 -15.15 -0.32
N ASN A 58 15.07 -16.35 0.19
CA ASN A 58 13.81 -16.71 0.84
C ASN A 58 13.51 -15.94 2.14
N VAL A 59 14.54 -15.56 2.92
CA VAL A 59 14.33 -14.86 4.20
C VAL A 59 13.75 -13.47 3.95
N GLY A 60 14.37 -12.69 3.06
CA GLY A 60 13.88 -11.38 2.67
C GLY A 60 12.51 -11.44 2.00
N ARG A 61 12.24 -12.45 1.18
CA ARG A 61 10.89 -12.67 0.60
C ARG A 61 9.83 -12.84 1.68
N ASN A 62 10.09 -13.68 2.69
CA ASN A 62 9.13 -13.93 3.76
C ASN A 62 8.90 -12.68 4.62
N ILE A 63 9.96 -11.92 4.93
CA ILE A 63 9.85 -10.64 5.64
C ILE A 63 9.00 -9.65 4.83
N HIS A 64 9.24 -9.54 3.53
CA HIS A 64 8.49 -8.66 2.66
C HIS A 64 7.01 -9.06 2.53
N LEU A 65 6.71 -10.38 2.48
CA LEU A 65 5.33 -10.87 2.51
C LEU A 65 4.60 -10.51 3.81
N ILE A 66 5.26 -10.69 4.96
CA ILE A 66 4.70 -10.28 6.26
C ILE A 66 4.39 -8.79 6.26
N TRP A 67 5.33 -7.97 5.74
CA TRP A 67 5.12 -6.54 5.63
C TRP A 67 3.93 -6.19 4.73
N LEU A 68 3.86 -6.73 3.51
CA LEU A 68 2.76 -6.47 2.57
C LEU A 68 1.40 -6.88 3.16
N ALA A 69 1.34 -8.02 3.86
CA ALA A 69 0.13 -8.45 4.55
C ALA A 69 -0.26 -7.49 5.68
N GLY A 70 0.70 -7.12 6.53
CA GLY A 70 0.48 -6.15 7.61
C GLY A 70 0.04 -4.80 7.09
N TRP A 71 0.67 -4.31 6.02
CA TRP A 71 0.33 -3.05 5.38
C TRP A 71 -1.07 -3.08 4.76
N PHE A 72 -1.45 -4.17 4.09
CA PHE A 72 -2.83 -4.33 3.61
C PHE A 72 -3.84 -4.26 4.76
N VAL A 73 -3.59 -4.96 5.86
CA VAL A 73 -4.48 -4.97 7.02
C VAL A 73 -4.61 -3.58 7.63
N THR A 74 -3.49 -2.86 7.84
CA THR A 74 -3.56 -1.50 8.39
C THR A 74 -4.32 -0.56 7.48
N GLN A 75 -4.09 -0.63 6.17
CA GLN A 75 -4.81 0.18 5.19
C GLN A 75 -6.30 -0.18 5.15
N PHE A 76 -6.66 -1.45 5.21
CA PHE A 76 -8.06 -1.89 5.27
C PHE A 76 -8.78 -1.37 6.52
N LEU A 77 -8.13 -1.45 7.69
CA LEU A 77 -8.67 -0.94 8.94
C LEU A 77 -8.77 0.58 8.96
N SER A 78 -7.86 1.27 8.28
CA SER A 78 -7.91 2.71 8.11
C SER A 78 -9.05 3.13 7.19
N HIS A 79 -9.38 2.40 6.13
CA HIS A 79 -10.23 2.92 5.07
C HIS A 79 -11.56 2.15 4.93
N GLU A 80 -11.53 0.92 4.45
CA GLU A 80 -12.72 0.10 4.12
C GLU A 80 -13.56 -0.22 5.37
N TRP A 81 -12.90 -0.42 6.51
CA TRP A 81 -13.59 -0.71 7.76
C TRP A 81 -14.61 0.39 8.13
N TYR A 82 -14.23 1.66 7.95
CA TYR A 82 -15.12 2.79 8.21
C TYR A 82 -16.33 2.76 7.28
N THR A 83 -16.15 2.41 6.01
CA THR A 83 -17.24 2.31 5.03
C THR A 83 -18.21 1.18 5.36
N LEU A 84 -17.70 0.03 5.78
CA LEU A 84 -18.51 -1.15 6.06
C LEU A 84 -19.29 -1.03 7.37
N PHE A 85 -18.65 -0.52 8.42
CA PHE A 85 -19.20 -0.56 9.77
C PHE A 85 -19.69 0.79 10.31
N GLY A 86 -19.47 1.90 9.59
CA GLY A 86 -19.89 3.23 10.03
C GLY A 86 -19.16 3.74 11.29
N ARG A 87 -18.07 3.07 11.67
CA ARG A 87 -17.17 3.41 12.79
C ARG A 87 -15.81 2.78 12.52
N GLY A 88 -14.75 3.25 13.15
CA GLY A 88 -13.44 2.61 12.98
C GLY A 88 -12.50 2.74 14.16
N PHE A 89 -11.30 2.20 13.96
CA PHE A 89 -10.31 1.99 15.01
C PHE A 89 -9.24 3.09 15.07
N MET A 90 -9.09 3.89 14.02
CA MET A 90 -8.00 4.85 13.82
C MET A 90 -8.54 6.28 13.67
N GLY A 91 -9.33 6.74 14.65
CA GLY A 91 -9.91 8.07 14.70
C GLY A 91 -11.42 8.13 14.47
N GLU A 92 -11.98 9.33 14.59
CA GLU A 92 -13.41 9.60 14.48
C GLU A 92 -13.86 9.73 13.02
N MET A 93 -15.09 9.28 12.72
CA MET A 93 -15.66 9.28 11.36
C MET A 93 -15.70 10.68 10.74
N ASP A 94 -16.26 11.66 11.45
CA ASP A 94 -16.49 13.00 10.91
C ASP A 94 -15.17 13.71 10.56
N LYS A 95 -14.15 13.56 11.41
CA LYS A 95 -12.80 14.08 11.15
C LYS A 95 -12.19 13.43 9.90
N LYS A 96 -12.43 12.13 9.71
CA LYS A 96 -11.94 11.41 8.53
C LYS A 96 -12.65 11.86 7.25
N ILE A 97 -13.98 11.99 7.29
CA ILE A 97 -14.76 12.52 6.16
C ILE A 97 -14.26 13.93 5.79
N ALA A 98 -14.07 14.81 6.78
CA ALA A 98 -13.57 16.16 6.55
C ALA A 98 -12.13 16.17 5.98
N TYR A 99 -11.25 15.30 6.47
CA TYR A 99 -9.87 15.22 5.98
C TYR A 99 -9.80 14.83 4.50
N PHE A 100 -10.65 13.90 4.06
CA PHE A 100 -10.66 13.39 2.68
C PHE A 100 -11.72 14.05 1.78
N SER A 101 -12.39 15.14 2.21
CA SER A 101 -13.49 15.75 1.46
C SER A 101 -13.05 16.33 0.11
N GLU A 102 -11.82 16.82 0.05
CA GLU A 102 -11.21 17.41 -1.15
C GLU A 102 -10.52 16.36 -2.05
N CYS A 103 -10.52 15.09 -1.64
CA CYS A 103 -9.97 14.01 -2.44
C CYS A 103 -10.94 13.54 -3.54
N ILE A 104 -10.39 12.91 -4.58
CA ILE A 104 -11.20 12.32 -5.65
C ILE A 104 -11.88 11.05 -5.12
N GLN A 105 -13.16 11.16 -4.81
CA GLN A 105 -14.00 10.03 -4.41
C GLN A 105 -14.69 9.39 -5.62
N LEU A 106 -14.82 8.06 -5.64
CA LEU A 106 -15.64 7.36 -6.63
C LEU A 106 -17.13 7.48 -6.34
N ILE A 107 -17.49 7.42 -5.05
CA ILE A 107 -18.87 7.45 -4.55
C ILE A 107 -18.85 8.30 -3.27
N ASN A 108 -19.85 9.14 -3.09
CA ASN A 108 -20.06 9.90 -1.85
C ASN A 108 -21.39 9.45 -1.22
N VAL A 109 -21.36 9.17 0.08
CA VAL A 109 -22.51 8.72 0.87
C VAL A 109 -22.57 9.56 2.13
N ASP A 110 -23.69 10.26 2.33
CA ASP A 110 -23.87 11.17 3.47
C ASP A 110 -23.64 10.45 4.81
N GLY A 111 -22.84 11.07 5.68
CA GLY A 111 -22.50 10.55 7.00
C GLY A 111 -21.62 9.29 7.00
N ARG A 112 -21.04 8.91 5.85
CA ARG A 112 -20.19 7.73 5.74
C ARG A 112 -18.89 8.03 5.00
N TYR A 113 -17.77 7.61 5.59
CA TYR A 113 -16.49 7.64 4.90
C TYR A 113 -16.43 6.56 3.82
N VAL A 114 -16.06 6.95 2.61
CA VAL A 114 -15.73 6.08 1.48
C VAL A 114 -14.29 6.40 1.05
N PRO A 115 -13.41 5.39 0.89
CA PRO A 115 -12.04 5.58 0.42
C PRO A 115 -12.00 6.36 -0.89
N ASP A 116 -11.03 7.25 -1.01
CA ASP A 116 -10.77 7.94 -2.27
C ASP A 116 -10.11 7.00 -3.30
N VAL A 117 -10.02 7.47 -4.55
CA VAL A 117 -9.42 6.70 -5.65
C VAL A 117 -7.99 6.27 -5.33
N TYR A 118 -7.21 7.11 -4.64
CA TYR A 118 -5.82 6.82 -4.34
C TYR A 118 -5.66 5.60 -3.45
N HIS A 119 -6.42 5.55 -2.35
CA HIS A 119 -6.36 4.44 -1.41
C HIS A 119 -6.87 3.15 -2.04
N ILE A 120 -7.93 3.21 -2.86
CA ILE A 120 -8.45 2.04 -3.58
C ILE A 120 -7.36 1.45 -4.51
N VAL A 121 -6.68 2.29 -5.28
CA VAL A 121 -5.57 1.83 -6.14
C VAL A 121 -4.42 1.30 -5.30
N LEU A 122 -4.10 1.94 -4.17
CA LEU A 122 -3.06 1.48 -3.26
C LEU A 122 -3.35 0.06 -2.75
N HIS A 123 -4.58 -0.24 -2.31
CA HIS A 123 -4.96 -1.60 -1.88
C HIS A 123 -4.78 -2.63 -2.98
N ILE A 124 -5.23 -2.31 -4.20
CA ILE A 124 -5.09 -3.19 -5.36
C ILE A 124 -3.61 -3.48 -5.61
N LEU A 125 -2.75 -2.45 -5.59
CA LEU A 125 -1.31 -2.61 -5.80
C LEU A 125 -0.66 -3.46 -4.70
N ILE A 126 -1.05 -3.27 -3.43
CA ILE A 126 -0.56 -4.11 -2.31
C ILE A 126 -0.96 -5.58 -2.51
N ILE A 127 -2.22 -5.84 -2.89
CA ILE A 127 -2.70 -7.22 -3.15
C ILE A 127 -1.92 -7.84 -4.31
N ILE A 128 -1.73 -7.12 -5.41
CA ILE A 128 -0.98 -7.62 -6.58
C ILE A 128 0.48 -7.89 -6.17
N ALA A 129 1.13 -6.96 -5.45
CA ALA A 129 2.49 -7.14 -4.95
C ALA A 129 2.60 -8.36 -4.04
N PHE A 130 1.64 -8.56 -3.14
CA PHE A 130 1.59 -9.71 -2.24
C PHE A 130 1.48 -11.02 -3.03
N VAL A 131 0.50 -11.13 -3.93
CA VAL A 131 0.27 -12.34 -4.74
C VAL A 131 1.47 -12.65 -5.63
N VAL A 132 2.03 -11.65 -6.30
CA VAL A 132 3.21 -11.82 -7.15
C VAL A 132 4.42 -12.29 -6.34
N THR A 133 4.62 -11.73 -5.15
CA THR A 133 5.69 -12.13 -4.22
C THR A 133 5.48 -13.55 -3.69
N LEU A 134 4.24 -13.92 -3.38
CA LEU A 134 3.89 -15.25 -2.89
C LEU A 134 4.11 -16.33 -3.95
N LEU A 135 3.78 -16.03 -5.21
CA LEU A 135 3.94 -16.92 -6.35
C LEU A 135 5.37 -16.95 -6.91
N TYR A 136 6.26 -16.08 -6.44
CA TYR A 136 7.66 -16.09 -6.81
C TYR A 136 8.41 -17.20 -6.08
N ARG A 137 8.98 -18.12 -6.85
CA ARG A 137 9.92 -19.14 -6.38
C ARG A 137 11.28 -18.81 -6.96
N GLU A 138 12.26 -18.71 -6.08
CA GLU A 138 13.65 -18.58 -6.50
C GLU A 138 14.12 -19.96 -6.98
N GLU A 139 14.66 -20.02 -8.20
CA GLU A 139 15.27 -21.26 -8.71
C GLU A 139 16.47 -21.60 -7.84
N LYS A 140 16.52 -22.84 -7.34
CA LYS A 140 17.73 -23.34 -6.68
C LYS A 140 18.86 -23.32 -7.69
N THR A 141 19.95 -22.65 -7.35
CA THR A 141 21.18 -22.78 -8.13
C THR A 141 21.91 -24.04 -7.68
N LEU A 142 22.61 -24.73 -8.59
CA LEU A 142 23.38 -25.97 -8.29
C LEU A 142 24.41 -25.80 -7.16
N VAL A 143 24.75 -24.55 -6.81
CA VAL A 143 25.64 -24.17 -5.70
C VAL A 143 24.96 -24.33 -4.33
N ASP A 144 23.63 -24.37 -4.28
CA ASP A 144 22.86 -24.52 -3.03
C ASP A 144 22.67 -26.00 -2.61
N GLU A 145 23.26 -26.97 -3.34
CA GLU A 145 23.14 -28.43 -3.11
C GLU A 145 24.45 -29.15 -2.77
N VAL A 146 25.57 -28.41 -2.58
CA VAL A 146 26.89 -28.94 -2.16
C VAL A 146 27.25 -28.38 -0.79
#